data_AF-A0A368BG50-F1
#
_entry.id   AF-A0A368BG50-F1
#
_cell.length_a   1.000
_cell.length_b   1.000
_cell.length_c   1.000
_cell.angle_alpha   90.00
_cell.angle_beta   90.00
_cell.angle_gamma   90.00
#
_symmetry.space_group_name_H-M   'P 1'
#
loop_
_entity.id
_entity.type
_entity.pdbx_description
1 polymer ?
#
loop_
_entity_poly.entity_id
_entity_poly.type
_entity_poly.pdbx_seq_one_letter_code
_entity_poly.pdbx_strand_id
1 'polypeptide(L)'
;MEWQIKTIARKSTLSGEVFSPGDRVVCLIFMGGVGELGRADLRPDEVEAFELPGEVLGRWARVVKDPDDESNTASETMASAEDFFFSLFENESPDTKEESDMLKHLLSLMLERKRVLRAFGDRKSTGEQSYRHVKTKQMIQVPIMDISTKLMHKIEDTIGDIIL
;
A
#
# COMPACT_ATOMS: atom_id res chain seq x y z
N MET A 1 1.36 -4.99 -27.81
CA MET A 1 1.43 -3.77 -26.97
C MET A 1 2.03 -4.19 -25.67
N GLU A 2 3.27 -3.79 -25.40
CA GLU A 2 4.01 -4.14 -24.18
C GLU A 2 3.40 -3.38 -23.00
N TRP A 3 2.77 -4.10 -22.08
CA TRP A 3 2.26 -3.53 -20.83
C TRP A 3 3.44 -3.28 -19.89
N GLN A 4 4.09 -2.12 -20.01
CA GLN A 4 5.11 -1.70 -19.06
C GLN A 4 4.45 -1.10 -17.82
N ILE A 5 3.94 -1.95 -16.91
CA ILE A 5 3.69 -1.54 -15.53
C ILE A 5 5.05 -1.62 -14.81
N LYS A 6 5.77 -0.51 -14.72
CA LYS A 6 7.02 -0.42 -13.94
C LYS A 6 6.85 0.59 -12.80
N THR A 7 6.31 0.13 -11.68
CA THR A 7 6.33 0.83 -10.38
C THR A 7 7.10 0.05 -9.30
N ILE A 8 7.49 -1.19 -9.58
CA ILE A 8 8.35 -2.01 -8.70
C ILE A 8 9.79 -1.51 -8.76
N ALA A 9 10.31 -1.02 -7.63
CA ALA A 9 11.72 -0.70 -7.49
C ALA A 9 12.58 -1.96 -7.64
N ARG A 10 13.69 -1.83 -8.39
CA ARG A 10 14.69 -2.89 -8.59
C ARG A 10 15.92 -2.72 -7.70
N LYS A 11 16.00 -1.59 -6.98
CA LYS A 11 17.14 -1.23 -6.14
C LYS A 11 16.64 -0.69 -4.81
N SER A 12 17.43 -0.89 -3.76
CA SER A 12 17.21 -0.27 -2.47
C SER A 12 17.27 1.26 -2.59
N THR A 13 16.34 1.95 -1.94
CA THR A 13 16.33 3.40 -1.81
C THR A 13 17.52 3.91 -0.98
N LEU A 14 17.97 3.15 0.03
CA LEU A 14 19.09 3.56 0.89
C LEU A 14 20.44 3.26 0.25
N SER A 15 20.71 2.00 -0.08
CA SER A 15 22.04 1.58 -0.58
C SER A 15 22.21 1.71 -2.09
N GLY A 16 21.11 1.80 -2.86
CA GLY A 16 21.16 1.78 -4.32
C GLY A 16 21.50 0.40 -4.92
N GLU A 17 21.67 -0.63 -4.08
CA GLU A 17 21.96 -1.99 -4.52
C GLU A 17 20.76 -2.66 -5.18
N VAL A 18 21.03 -3.52 -6.15
CA VAL A 18 19.98 -4.28 -6.86
C VAL A 18 19.43 -5.38 -5.97
N PHE A 19 18.10 -5.52 -5.95
CA PHE A 19 17.44 -6.65 -5.33
C PHE A 19 17.56 -7.89 -6.21
N SER A 20 17.90 -9.02 -5.60
CA SER A 20 17.99 -10.32 -6.26
C SER A 20 16.71 -11.13 -6.06
N PRO A 21 16.37 -12.07 -6.96
CA PRO A 21 15.30 -13.03 -6.73
C PRO A 21 15.43 -13.71 -5.36
N GLY A 22 14.34 -13.78 -4.60
CA GLY A 22 14.29 -14.27 -3.24
C GLY A 22 14.55 -13.22 -2.15
N ASP A 23 15.06 -12.04 -2.50
CA ASP A 23 15.24 -10.95 -1.53
C ASP A 23 13.90 -10.48 -0.97
N ARG A 24 13.85 -10.29 0.34
CA ARG A 24 12.73 -9.60 0.99
C ARG A 24 12.95 -8.10 0.89
N VAL A 25 11.93 -7.37 0.47
CA VAL A 25 11.92 -5.91 0.38
C VAL A 25 10.83 -5.38 1.30
N VAL A 26 11.16 -4.39 2.12
CA VAL A 26 10.22 -3.62 2.93
C VAL A 26 9.93 -2.33 2.19
N CYS A 27 8.66 -2.15 1.83
CA CYS A 27 8.19 -0.97 1.15
C CYS A 27 7.52 -0.04 2.16
N LEU A 28 7.92 1.22 2.18
CA LEU A 28 7.37 2.27 3.04
C LEU A 28 6.68 3.32 2.17
N ILE A 29 5.51 3.78 2.63
CA ILE A 29 4.86 4.97 2.09
C ILE A 29 4.90 6.04 3.16
N PHE A 30 5.31 7.24 2.78
CA PHE A 30 5.50 8.35 3.70
C PHE A 30 5.08 9.68 3.07
N MET A 31 4.85 10.68 3.91
CA MET A 31 4.66 12.07 3.50
C MET A 31 6.01 12.79 3.56
N GLY A 32 6.53 13.20 2.40
CA GLY A 32 7.74 14.01 2.30
C GLY A 32 7.50 15.49 2.61
N GLY A 33 8.58 16.26 2.79
CA GLY A 33 8.55 17.65 3.28
C GLY A 33 7.78 18.69 2.44
N VAL A 34 7.25 18.34 1.26
CA VAL A 34 6.39 19.23 0.44
C VAL A 34 4.93 18.76 0.40
N GLY A 35 4.50 17.89 1.32
CA GLY A 35 3.18 17.27 1.27
C GLY A 35 3.04 16.26 0.11
N GLU A 36 4.18 15.69 -0.31
CA GLU A 36 4.22 14.71 -1.39
C GLU A 36 4.30 13.29 -0.86
N LEU A 37 3.42 12.43 -1.40
CA LEU A 37 3.46 10.99 -1.14
C LEU A 37 4.75 10.43 -1.73
N GLY A 38 5.59 9.85 -0.90
CA GLY A 38 6.83 9.19 -1.27
C GLY A 38 6.76 7.69 -1.01
N ARG A 39 7.63 6.96 -1.71
CA ARG A 39 7.87 5.52 -1.51
C ARG A 39 9.35 5.25 -1.32
N ALA A 40 9.68 4.39 -0.37
CA ALA A 40 11.00 3.80 -0.22
C ALA A 40 10.88 2.28 -0.25
N ASP A 41 11.74 1.62 -1.03
CA ASP A 41 11.89 0.16 -1.05
C ASP A 41 13.27 -0.16 -0.45
N LEU A 42 13.29 -0.88 0.67
CA LEU A 42 14.49 -1.10 1.48
C LEU A 42 14.70 -2.59 1.73
N ARG A 43 15.94 -2.99 2.01
CA ARG A 43 16.20 -4.29 2.63
C ARG A 43 15.77 -4.26 4.10
N PRO A 44 15.43 -5.41 4.71
CA PRO A 44 14.91 -5.43 6.09
C PRO A 44 15.89 -4.86 7.12
N ASP A 45 17.19 -5.05 6.91
CA ASP A 45 18.29 -4.53 7.73
C ASP A 45 18.57 -3.04 7.51
N GLU A 46 18.10 -2.46 6.40
CA GLU A 46 18.24 -1.04 6.09
C GLU A 46 17.12 -0.18 6.71
N VAL A 47 16.00 -0.78 7.14
CA VAL A 47 14.81 -0.04 7.59
C VAL A 47 15.12 0.86 8.78
N GLU A 48 15.85 0.37 9.77
CA GLU A 48 16.19 1.15 10.97
C GLU A 48 17.22 2.25 10.69
N ALA A 49 18.02 2.09 9.63
CA ALA A 49 19.06 3.04 9.24
C ALA A 49 18.56 4.11 8.26
N PHE A 50 17.36 3.94 7.69
CA PHE A 50 16.82 4.87 6.70
C PHE A 50 16.20 6.10 7.37
N GLU A 51 16.85 7.25 7.20
CA GLU A 51 16.29 8.54 7.61
C GLU A 51 15.15 8.95 6.68
N LEU A 52 13.92 8.81 7.18
CA LEU A 52 12.74 9.22 6.43
C LEU A 52 12.66 10.75 6.34
N PRO A 53 12.38 11.31 5.15
CA PRO A 53 12.24 12.75 4.98
C PRO A 53 10.92 13.30 5.57
N GLY A 54 10.11 12.44 6.19
CA GLY A 54 8.88 12.81 6.88
C GLY A 54 8.20 11.58 7.48
N GLU A 55 6.88 11.61 7.62
CA GLU A 55 6.15 10.63 8.41
C GLU A 55 5.65 9.42 7.61
N VAL A 56 5.80 8.21 8.16
CA VAL A 56 5.33 6.97 7.55
C VAL A 56 3.82 6.87 7.65
N LEU A 57 3.15 6.68 6.52
CA LEU A 57 1.73 6.36 6.45
C LEU A 57 1.50 4.87 6.66
N GLY A 58 2.32 4.03 6.03
CA GLY A 58 2.19 2.58 6.12
C GLY A 58 3.33 1.84 5.44
N ARG A 59 3.29 0.52 5.55
CA ARG A 59 4.33 -0.37 5.04
C ARG A 59 3.78 -1.73 4.65
N TRP A 60 4.48 -2.41 3.75
CA TRP A 60 4.30 -3.84 3.51
C TRP A 60 5.64 -4.49 3.16
N ALA A 61 5.67 -5.81 3.11
CA ALA A 61 6.82 -6.55 2.62
C ALA A 61 6.45 -7.33 1.36
N ARG A 62 7.43 -7.47 0.45
CA ARG A 62 7.31 -8.33 -0.73
C ARG A 62 8.59 -9.13 -0.92
N VAL A 63 8.50 -10.21 -1.68
CA VAL A 63 9.66 -10.99 -2.11
C VAL A 63 9.93 -10.68 -3.58
N VAL A 64 11.18 -10.40 -3.92
CA VAL A 64 11.59 -10.17 -5.31
C VAL A 64 11.48 -11.49 -6.06
N LYS A 65 10.69 -11.48 -7.13
CA LYS A 65 10.47 -12.67 -7.94
C LYS A 65 11.61 -12.91 -8.89
N ASP A 66 11.81 -14.19 -9.21
CA ASP A 66 12.55 -14.58 -10.39
C ASP A 66 11.70 -14.28 -11.63
N PRO A 67 12.22 -13.56 -12.65
CA PRO A 67 11.49 -13.34 -13.90
C PRO A 67 11.06 -14.62 -14.61
N ASP A 68 11.70 -15.76 -14.34
CA ASP A 68 11.39 -17.06 -14.93
C ASP A 68 10.39 -17.89 -14.09
N ASP A 69 9.96 -17.39 -12.92
CA ASP A 69 9.01 -18.07 -12.05
C ASP A 69 7.56 -17.61 -12.32
N GLU A 70 6.76 -18.48 -12.93
CA GLU A 70 5.31 -18.30 -13.16
C GLU A 70 4.45 -18.52 -11.90
N SER A 71 5.02 -18.39 -10.70
CA SER A 71 4.28 -18.53 -9.44
C SER A 71 3.18 -17.47 -9.27
N ASN A 72 2.16 -17.80 -8.46
CA ASN A 72 0.85 -17.14 -8.35
C ASN A 72 0.93 -15.66 -7.88
N THR A 73 1.37 -14.77 -8.78
CA THR A 73 1.61 -13.32 -8.57
C THR A 73 0.42 -12.60 -7.95
N ALA A 74 -0.80 -12.95 -8.36
CA ALA A 74 -2.01 -12.32 -7.88
C ALA A 74 -2.25 -12.51 -6.38
N SER A 75 -1.87 -13.67 -5.81
CA SER A 75 -2.08 -13.95 -4.38
C SER A 75 -1.11 -13.16 -3.50
N GLU A 76 0.13 -12.97 -3.96
CA GLU A 76 1.15 -12.23 -3.21
C GLU A 76 0.95 -10.72 -3.29
N THR A 77 0.54 -10.21 -4.46
CA THR A 77 0.07 -8.83 -4.60
C THR A 77 -1.11 -8.57 -3.67
N MET A 78 -2.04 -9.51 -3.56
CA MET A 78 -3.17 -9.39 -2.62
C MET A 78 -2.71 -9.33 -1.16
N ALA A 79 -1.78 -10.20 -0.76
CA ALA A 79 -1.23 -10.19 0.59
C ALA A 79 -0.50 -8.88 0.90
N SER A 80 0.26 -8.34 -0.06
CA SER A 80 0.92 -7.04 0.06
C SER A 80 -0.08 -5.90 0.23
N ALA A 81 -1.18 -5.93 -0.52
CA ALA A 81 -2.27 -4.95 -0.39
C ALA A 81 -2.97 -5.02 0.97
N GLU A 82 -3.21 -6.24 1.45
CA GLU A 82 -3.81 -6.50 2.76
C GLU A 82 -2.90 -5.99 3.89
N ASP A 83 -1.62 -6.35 3.86
CA ASP A 83 -0.62 -5.91 4.84
C ASP A 83 -0.49 -4.39 4.85
N PHE A 84 -0.42 -3.76 3.66
CA PHE A 84 -0.35 -2.31 3.57
C PHE A 84 -1.61 -1.65 4.15
N PHE A 85 -2.80 -2.13 3.79
CA PHE A 85 -4.06 -1.60 4.31
C PHE A 85 -4.12 -1.64 5.85
N PHE A 86 -3.71 -2.75 6.46
CA PHE A 86 -3.68 -2.85 7.93
C PHE A 86 -2.64 -1.94 8.56
N SER A 87 -1.47 -1.79 7.94
CA SER A 87 -0.40 -0.92 8.46
C SER A 87 -0.80 0.56 8.55
N LEU A 88 -1.75 1.02 7.73
CA LEU A 88 -2.27 2.40 7.76
C LEU A 88 -3.03 2.72 9.05
N PHE A 89 -3.57 1.70 9.74
CA PHE A 89 -4.24 1.86 11.03
C PHE A 89 -3.28 1.81 12.22
N GLU A 90 -2.05 1.31 12.00
CA GLU A 90 -1.01 1.27 13.04
C GLU A 90 -0.26 2.60 13.14
N ASN A 91 -0.16 3.34 12.03
CA ASN A 91 0.59 4.60 11.93
C ASN A 91 -0.37 5.79 11.70
N GLU A 92 -1.25 6.04 12.67
CA GLU A 92 -2.13 7.21 12.62
C GLU A 92 -1.46 8.42 13.27
N SER A 93 -1.37 9.50 12.51
CA SER A 93 -0.92 10.82 12.98
C SER A 93 -1.89 11.90 12.53
N PRO A 94 -2.13 12.94 13.37
CA PRO A 94 -2.99 14.05 13.00
C PRO A 94 -2.53 14.79 11.74
N ASP A 95 -1.22 14.90 11.53
CA ASP A 95 -0.63 15.71 10.45
C ASP A 95 -0.72 15.03 9.08
N THR A 96 -0.93 13.71 9.06
CA THR A 96 -1.02 12.88 7.86
C THR A 96 -2.34 12.12 7.75
N LYS A 97 -3.31 12.51 8.59
CA LYS A 97 -4.59 11.83 8.72
C LYS A 97 -5.39 11.82 7.41
N GLU A 98 -5.40 12.93 6.69
CA GLU A 98 -6.15 13.04 5.44
C GLU A 98 -5.64 12.02 4.40
N GLU A 99 -4.34 11.98 4.15
CA GLU A 99 -3.74 11.05 3.20
C GLU A 99 -3.85 9.58 3.64
N SER A 100 -3.69 9.31 4.94
CA SER A 100 -3.91 7.97 5.51
C SER A 100 -5.36 7.52 5.30
N ASP A 101 -6.34 8.39 5.60
CA ASP A 101 -7.77 8.10 5.47
C ASP A 101 -8.17 7.90 4.00
N MET A 102 -7.53 8.63 3.07
CA MET A 102 -7.70 8.42 1.63
C MET A 102 -7.18 7.05 1.17
N LEU A 103 -5.97 6.67 1.58
CA LEU A 103 -5.40 5.36 1.25
C LEU A 103 -6.25 4.21 1.83
N LYS A 104 -6.72 4.35 3.08
CA LYS A 104 -7.66 3.42 3.70
C LYS A 104 -8.94 3.30 2.87
N HIS A 105 -9.52 4.42 2.44
CA HIS A 105 -10.73 4.41 1.62
C HIS A 105 -10.52 3.65 0.30
N LEU A 106 -9.49 4.04 -0.46
CA LEU A 106 -9.19 3.44 -1.76
C LEU A 106 -8.92 1.93 -1.66
N LEU A 107 -8.01 1.53 -0.75
CA LEU A 107 -7.66 0.14 -0.56
C LEU A 107 -8.87 -0.67 -0.08
N SER A 108 -9.76 -0.10 0.73
CA SER A 108 -10.96 -0.81 1.16
C SER A 108 -11.88 -1.19 -0.02
N LEU A 109 -12.06 -0.27 -0.98
CA LEU A 109 -12.87 -0.51 -2.19
C LEU A 109 -12.23 -1.58 -3.07
N MET A 110 -10.90 -1.53 -3.21
CA MET A 110 -10.15 -2.52 -3.98
C MET A 110 -10.22 -3.91 -3.34
N LEU A 111 -9.92 -4.02 -2.05
CA LEU A 111 -9.95 -5.26 -1.28
C LEU A 111 -11.37 -5.84 -1.23
N GLU A 112 -12.39 -5.01 -1.22
CA GLU A 112 -13.77 -5.46 -1.37
C GLU A 112 -14.05 -6.05 -2.75
N ARG A 113 -13.64 -5.37 -3.83
CA ARG A 113 -13.77 -5.91 -5.21
C ARG A 113 -13.09 -7.27 -5.34
N LYS A 114 -11.95 -7.46 -4.66
CA LYS A 114 -11.18 -8.71 -4.64
C LYS A 114 -11.65 -9.71 -3.58
N ARG A 115 -12.75 -9.42 -2.87
CA ARG A 115 -13.41 -10.27 -1.85
C ARG A 115 -12.58 -10.56 -0.59
N VAL A 116 -11.57 -9.73 -0.30
CA VAL A 116 -10.81 -9.76 0.96
C VAL A 116 -11.61 -9.08 2.07
N LEU A 117 -12.23 -7.95 1.76
CA LEU A 117 -13.19 -7.26 2.63
C LEU A 117 -14.63 -7.46 2.14
N ARG A 118 -15.59 -7.31 3.06
CA ARG A 118 -17.01 -7.19 2.72
C ARG A 118 -17.61 -6.01 3.48
N ALA A 119 -18.30 -5.11 2.80
CA ALA A 119 -19.08 -4.09 3.47
C ALA A 119 -20.08 -4.74 4.44
N PHE A 120 -20.20 -4.15 5.62
CA PHE A 120 -21.12 -4.59 6.67
C PHE A 120 -22.13 -3.50 6.96
N GLY A 121 -23.41 -3.87 6.94
CA GLY A 121 -24.53 -2.92 7.03
C GLY A 121 -24.79 -2.19 5.71
N ASP A 122 -25.62 -1.15 5.80
CA ASP A 122 -25.97 -0.32 4.65
C ASP A 122 -24.77 0.51 4.18
N ARG A 123 -24.70 0.70 2.86
CA ARG A 123 -23.67 1.55 2.26
C ARG A 123 -23.90 3.00 2.63
N LYS A 124 -22.88 3.61 3.23
CA LYS A 124 -22.88 5.05 3.51
C LYS A 124 -22.17 5.81 2.41
N SER A 125 -22.58 7.06 2.20
CA SER A 125 -21.94 8.00 1.29
C SER A 125 -21.04 9.03 2.02
N THR A 126 -21.13 9.11 3.35
CA THR A 126 -20.35 10.02 4.20
C THR A 126 -20.03 9.37 5.55
N GLY A 127 -19.04 9.92 6.26
CA GLY A 127 -18.62 9.40 7.56
C GLY A 127 -17.76 8.16 7.40
N GLU A 128 -18.17 7.04 8.02
CA GLU A 128 -17.39 5.79 8.01
C GLU A 128 -18.23 4.59 7.54
N GLN A 129 -17.62 3.76 6.68
CA GLN A 129 -18.14 2.46 6.28
C GLN A 129 -17.50 1.36 7.11
N SER A 130 -18.32 0.50 7.69
CA SER A 130 -17.83 -0.72 8.35
C SER A 130 -17.55 -1.81 7.30
N TYR A 131 -16.38 -2.43 7.41
CA TYR A 131 -15.99 -3.59 6.63
C TYR A 131 -15.68 -4.75 7.56
N ARG A 132 -16.00 -5.97 7.11
CA ARG A 132 -15.58 -7.21 7.75
C ARG A 132 -14.49 -7.86 6.93
N HIS A 133 -13.34 -8.11 7.54
CA HIS A 133 -12.29 -8.89 6.92
C HIS A 133 -12.71 -10.36 6.79
N VAL A 134 -12.61 -10.94 5.59
CA VAL A 134 -13.18 -12.26 5.31
C VAL A 134 -12.43 -13.37 6.03
N LYS A 135 -11.10 -13.27 6.14
CA LYS A 135 -10.26 -14.31 6.77
C LYS A 135 -10.31 -14.23 8.28
N THR A 136 -10.01 -13.07 8.87
CA THR A 136 -9.92 -12.90 10.34
C THR A 136 -11.25 -12.59 11.01
N LYS A 137 -12.29 -12.25 10.23
CA LYS A 137 -13.60 -11.78 10.71
C LYS A 137 -13.56 -10.46 11.49
N GLN A 138 -12.41 -9.79 11.53
CA GLN A 138 -12.24 -8.49 12.17
C GLN A 138 -13.13 -7.44 11.52
N MET A 139 -13.69 -6.55 12.35
CA MET A 139 -14.44 -5.39 11.91
C MET A 139 -13.51 -4.18 11.84
N ILE A 140 -13.63 -3.42 10.75
CA ILE A 140 -12.76 -2.30 10.43
C ILE A 140 -13.65 -1.12 10.06
N GLN A 141 -13.42 0.04 10.67
CA GLN A 141 -14.11 1.28 10.30
C GLN A 141 -13.20 2.04 9.35
N VAL A 142 -13.72 2.33 8.15
CA VAL A 142 -12.97 3.03 7.11
C VAL A 142 -13.66 4.36 6.82
N PRO A 143 -12.94 5.49 6.91
CA PRO A 143 -13.49 6.80 6.55
C PRO A 143 -13.85 6.84 5.06
N ILE A 144 -14.93 7.56 4.75
CA ILE A 144 -15.39 7.80 3.38
C ILE A 144 -14.81 9.11 2.90
N MET A 145 -13.94 9.03 1.88
CA MET A 145 -13.22 10.16 1.30
C MET A 145 -13.65 10.38 -0.14
N ASP A 146 -13.70 11.63 -0.59
CA ASP A 146 -13.86 11.95 -2.01
C ASP A 146 -12.52 11.76 -2.72
N ILE A 147 -12.47 10.81 -3.66
CA ILE A 147 -11.25 10.49 -4.40
C ILE A 147 -11.21 11.33 -5.67
N SER A 148 -10.41 12.41 -5.65
CA SER A 148 -10.16 13.20 -6.86
C SER A 148 -9.29 12.45 -7.89
N THR A 149 -9.49 12.75 -9.18
CA THR A 149 -8.72 12.15 -10.29
C THR A 149 -7.22 12.48 -10.24
N LYS A 150 -6.84 13.69 -9.81
CA LYS A 150 -5.44 14.08 -9.65
C LYS A 150 -4.72 13.19 -8.64
N LEU A 151 -5.41 12.83 -7.56
CA LEU A 151 -4.85 11.99 -6.52
C LEU A 151 -4.76 10.53 -6.94
N MET A 152 -5.75 10.00 -7.68
CA MET A 152 -5.66 8.65 -8.23
C MET A 152 -4.38 8.45 -9.04
N HIS A 153 -4.03 9.40 -9.90
CA HIS A 153 -2.78 9.31 -10.66
C HIS A 153 -1.54 9.25 -9.76
N LYS A 154 -1.48 10.09 -8.71
CA LYS A 154 -0.36 10.10 -7.75
C LYS A 154 -0.24 8.75 -7.02
N ILE A 155 -1.38 8.15 -6.66
CA ILE A 155 -1.42 6.86 -5.98
C ILE A 155 -1.03 5.74 -6.95
N GLU A 156 -1.54 5.74 -8.18
CA GLU A 156 -1.15 4.79 -9.23
C GLU A 156 0.36 4.82 -9.51
N ASP A 157 0.95 6.01 -9.57
CA ASP A 157 2.40 6.18 -9.75
C ASP A 157 3.20 5.57 -8.59
N THR A 158 2.66 5.60 -7.37
CA THR A 158 3.40 5.23 -6.15
C THR A 158 3.21 3.76 -5.75
N ILE A 159 1.99 3.24 -5.85
CA ILE A 159 1.61 1.89 -5.39
C ILE A 159 0.85 1.10 -6.47
N GLY A 160 0.99 1.47 -7.75
CA GLY A 160 0.31 0.81 -8.87
C GLY A 160 0.62 -0.68 -9.01
N ASP A 161 1.76 -1.16 -8.50
CA ASP A 161 2.12 -2.57 -8.46
C ASP A 161 1.26 -3.40 -7.49
N ILE A 162 0.61 -2.73 -6.54
CA ILE A 162 -0.27 -3.35 -5.56
C ILE A 162 -1.74 -3.21 -5.97
N ILE A 163 -2.08 -2.16 -6.73
CA ILE A 163 -3.47 -1.80 -7.03
C ILE A 163 -4.07 -2.58 -8.22
N LEU A 164 -3.24 -3.02 -9.18
CA LEU A 164 -3.69 -3.61 -10.45
C LEU A 164 -3.88 -5.15 -10.37
#